data_AF-A0A7G8ARK6-F1
#
_entry.id   AF-A0A7G8ARK6-F1
#
_cell.length_a   1.000
_cell.length_b   1.000
_cell.length_c   1.000
_cell.angle_alpha   90.00
_cell.angle_beta   90.00
_cell.angle_gamma   90.00
#
_symmetry.space_group_name_H-M   'P 1'
#
loop_
_entity.id
_entity.type
_entity.pdbx_description
1 polymer ?
#
loop_
_entity_poly.entity_id
_entity_poly.type
_entity_poly.pdbx_seq_one_letter_code
_entity_poly.pdbx_strand_id
1 'polypeptide(L)'
;GISAIAEHEGNIISIDTDKIILFGNGNTLNIPLTLYQRSNKNTCMHQKHQVKRSKDIQKYINIKKGQILADGAATVGGELALGKNVLVAYMPWEGYNSEDAVLISERLVYEDIYTS
;
A
#
# COMPACT_ATOMS: atom_id res chain seq x y z
N GLY A 1 6.40 5.45 -4.96
CA GLY A 1 5.29 6.34 -5.38
C GLY A 1 4.80 7.08 -4.16
N ILE A 2 4.39 8.34 -4.31
CA ILE A 2 3.84 9.14 -3.21
C ILE A 2 2.44 8.58 -2.87
N SER A 3 2.03 8.58 -1.61
CA SER A 3 0.66 8.21 -1.21
C SER A 3 -0.34 9.30 -1.63
N ALA A 4 -1.56 8.93 -2.03
CA ALA A 4 -2.61 9.90 -2.35
C ALA A 4 -3.34 10.33 -1.06
N ILE A 5 -3.50 11.64 -0.86
CA ILE A 5 -4.09 12.23 0.34
C ILE A 5 -5.32 13.05 -0.04
N ALA A 6 -6.36 13.04 0.80
CA ALA A 6 -7.54 13.85 0.60
C ALA A 6 -7.28 15.34 0.91
N GLU A 7 -7.37 16.20 -0.10
CA GLU A 7 -7.24 17.66 0.08
C GLU A 7 -8.45 18.28 0.78
N HIS A 8 -9.62 17.66 0.61
CA HIS A 8 -10.89 18.11 1.15
C HIS A 8 -11.61 16.98 1.87
N GLU A 9 -12.44 17.34 2.85
CA GLU A 9 -13.38 16.40 3.44
C GLU A 9 -14.52 16.10 2.47
N GLY A 10 -15.05 14.87 2.53
CA GLY A 10 -16.09 14.48 1.60
C GLY A 10 -16.46 13.00 1.67
N ASN A 11 -17.39 12.61 0.82
CA ASN A 11 -17.86 11.23 0.70
C ASN A 11 -17.33 10.63 -0.59
N ILE A 12 -16.86 9.39 -0.52
CA ILE A 12 -16.44 8.67 -1.73
C ILE A 12 -17.70 8.18 -2.46
N ILE A 13 -17.78 8.50 -3.75
CA ILE A 13 -18.87 8.09 -4.63
C ILE A 13 -18.53 6.73 -5.23
N SER A 14 -17.34 6.63 -5.83
CA SER A 14 -16.85 5.41 -6.46
C SER A 14 -15.34 5.28 -6.32
N ILE A 15 -14.89 4.03 -6.41
CA ILE A 15 -13.47 3.67 -6.41
C ILE A 15 -13.29 2.78 -7.61
N ASP A 16 -12.47 3.25 -8.54
CA ASP A 16 -11.98 2.46 -9.66
C ASP A 16 -10.51 2.11 -9.39
N THR A 17 -9.94 1.30 -10.25
CA THR A 17 -8.54 0.89 -10.12
C THR A 17 -7.59 2.07 -10.37
N ASP A 18 -7.94 2.94 -11.31
CA ASP A 18 -7.13 4.05 -11.82
C ASP A 18 -7.53 5.42 -11.25
N LYS A 19 -8.64 5.51 -10.49
CA LYS A 19 -9.12 6.78 -9.93
C LYS A 19 -10.05 6.60 -8.74
N ILE A 20 -10.11 7.63 -7.91
CA ILE A 20 -11.04 7.76 -6.79
C ILE A 20 -11.92 8.99 -7.02
N ILE A 21 -13.24 8.82 -6.93
CA ILE A 21 -14.21 9.92 -7.07
C ILE A 21 -14.72 10.32 -5.68
N LEU A 22 -14.43 11.56 -5.28
CA LEU A 22 -14.79 12.12 -3.99
C LEU A 22 -15.74 13.32 -4.16
N PHE A 23 -16.82 13.35 -3.39
CA PHE A 23 -17.75 14.48 -3.34
C PHE A 23 -17.52 15.30 -2.07
N GLY A 24 -17.12 16.55 -2.22
CA GLY A 24 -16.82 17.46 -1.10
C GLY A 24 -17.09 18.91 -1.49
N ASN A 25 -17.54 19.74 -0.53
CA ASN A 25 -17.82 21.17 -0.75
C ASN A 25 -18.74 21.47 -1.95
N GLY A 26 -19.71 20.60 -2.24
CA GLY A 26 -20.66 20.75 -3.35
C GLY A 26 -20.11 20.35 -4.74
N ASN A 27 -18.84 19.96 -4.84
CA ASN A 27 -18.20 19.57 -6.10
C ASN A 27 -17.74 18.11 -6.07
N THR A 28 -17.62 17.52 -7.27
CA THR A 28 -17.04 16.19 -7.47
C THR A 28 -15.57 16.33 -7.87
N LEU A 29 -14.68 15.72 -7.11
CA LEU A 29 -13.25 15.69 -7.31
C LEU A 29 -12.84 14.32 -7.84
N ASN A 30 -12.08 14.31 -8.94
CA ASN A 30 -11.51 13.11 -9.52
C ASN A 30 -10.02 13.05 -9.19
N ILE A 31 -9.61 11.99 -8.50
CA ILE A 31 -8.24 11.80 -8.03
C ILE A 31 -7.64 10.61 -8.81
N PRO A 32 -6.82 10.85 -9.85
CA PRO A 32 -6.20 9.77 -10.61
C PRO A 32 -5.12 9.07 -9.78
N LEU A 33 -5.04 7.76 -9.93
CA LEU A 33 -4.05 6.89 -9.30
C LEU A 33 -3.03 6.41 -10.33
N THR A 34 -1.77 6.34 -9.93
CA THR A 34 -0.70 5.77 -10.75
C THR A 34 -0.81 4.24 -10.77
N LEU A 35 -0.97 3.65 -11.95
CA LEU A 35 -1.00 2.21 -12.15
C LEU A 35 0.21 1.70 -12.93
N TYR A 36 0.94 0.74 -12.34
CA TYR A 36 2.01 -0.02 -12.99
C TYR A 36 3.05 0.83 -13.75
N GLN A 37 3.33 2.03 -13.26
CA GLN A 37 4.28 2.93 -13.91
C GLN A 37 5.71 2.50 -13.56
N ARG A 38 6.59 2.45 -14.56
CA ARG A 38 8.01 2.17 -14.34
C ARG A 38 8.73 3.39 -13.78
N SER A 39 9.51 3.20 -12.71
CA SER A 39 10.40 4.24 -12.18
C SER A 39 11.71 4.33 -12.97
N ASN A 40 12.47 5.42 -12.78
CA ASN A 40 13.80 5.58 -13.38
C ASN A 40 14.79 4.47 -12.97
N LYS A 41 14.53 3.79 -11.86
CA LYS A 41 15.33 2.65 -11.37
C LYS A 41 14.66 1.30 -11.62
N ASN A 42 13.72 1.24 -12.58
CA ASN A 42 13.03 0.02 -13.01
C ASN A 42 12.17 -0.68 -11.94
N THR A 43 11.72 0.05 -10.92
CA THR A 43 10.76 -0.46 -9.93
C THR A 43 9.32 -0.11 -10.32
N CYS A 44 8.36 -0.93 -9.89
CA CYS A 44 6.94 -0.68 -10.12
C CYS A 44 6.42 0.46 -9.21
N MET A 45 5.81 1.47 -9.81
CA MET A 45 5.06 2.51 -9.13
C MET A 45 3.57 2.22 -9.33
N HIS A 46 2.95 1.68 -8.29
CA HIS A 46 1.52 1.39 -8.24
C HIS A 46 0.93 2.02 -6.98
N GLN A 47 -0.18 2.72 -7.13
CA GLN A 47 -0.96 3.26 -6.02
C GLN A 47 -2.19 2.39 -5.81
N LYS A 48 -2.35 1.85 -4.60
CA LYS A 48 -3.46 0.98 -4.22
C LYS A 48 -4.38 1.73 -3.27
N HIS A 49 -5.67 1.82 -3.62
CA HIS A 49 -6.66 2.47 -2.78
C HIS A 49 -6.79 1.76 -1.40
N GLN A 50 -6.90 2.54 -0.33
CA GLN A 50 -7.03 2.03 1.05
C GLN A 50 -8.43 2.24 1.65
N VAL A 51 -9.34 2.81 0.87
CA VAL A 51 -10.67 3.15 1.34
C VAL A 51 -11.48 1.89 1.56
N LYS A 52 -11.95 1.70 2.79
CA LYS A 52 -12.85 0.62 3.18
C LYS A 52 -14.30 1.03 2.98
N ARG A 53 -15.13 0.11 2.49
CA ARG A 53 -16.58 0.22 2.60
C ARG A 53 -16.99 0.01 4.05
N SER A 54 -17.99 0.75 4.52
CA SER A 54 -18.64 0.47 5.80
C SER A 54 -19.25 -0.94 5.76
N LYS A 55 -19.16 -1.71 6.85
CA LYS A 55 -19.75 -3.06 6.96
C LYS A 55 -21.27 -3.02 7.04
N ASP A 56 -21.83 -1.97 7.63
CA ASP A 56 -23.26 -1.88 7.97
C ASP A 56 -24.04 -1.01 6.99
N ILE A 57 -23.35 -0.20 6.19
CA ILE A 57 -23.94 0.70 5.22
C ILE A 57 -23.20 0.47 3.92
N GLN A 58 -23.91 0.22 2.81
CA GLN A 58 -23.33 0.18 1.45
C GLN A 58 -22.81 1.56 0.98
N LYS A 59 -22.28 2.36 1.89
CA LYS A 59 -21.76 3.71 1.69
C LYS A 59 -20.32 3.75 2.17
N TYR A 60 -19.48 4.46 1.44
CA TYR A 60 -18.11 4.69 1.84
C TYR A 60 -18.05 5.58 3.09
N ILE A 61 -17.02 5.38 3.90
CA ILE A 61 -16.78 6.18 5.11
C ILE A 61 -16.50 7.64 4.71
N ASN A 62 -17.02 8.61 5.47
CA ASN A 62 -16.70 10.02 5.30
C ASN A 62 -15.19 10.22 5.48
N ILE A 63 -14.56 10.83 4.49
CA ILE A 63 -13.13 11.12 4.48
C ILE A 63 -12.90 12.50 5.08
N LYS A 64 -11.92 12.60 5.97
CA LYS A 64 -11.44 13.89 6.50
C LYS A 64 -10.32 14.44 5.63
N LYS A 65 -10.18 15.76 5.61
CA LYS A 65 -9.00 16.41 5.03
C LYS A 65 -7.72 15.84 5.66
N GLY A 66 -6.74 15.52 4.82
CA GLY A 66 -5.46 14.93 5.23
C GLY A 66 -5.46 13.41 5.38
N GLN A 67 -6.59 12.73 5.19
CA GLN A 67 -6.66 11.28 5.26
C GLN A 67 -6.07 10.62 4.01
N ILE A 68 -5.37 9.50 4.19
CA ILE A 68 -4.80 8.71 3.08
C ILE A 68 -5.93 8.01 2.31
N LEU A 69 -5.91 8.20 1.00
CA LEU A 69 -6.86 7.61 0.05
C LEU A 69 -6.26 6.38 -0.65
N ALA A 70 -4.98 6.44 -1.00
CA ALA A 70 -4.25 5.34 -1.61
C ALA A 70 -2.81 5.29 -1.10
N ASP A 71 -2.34 4.08 -0.83
CA ASP A 71 -0.94 3.82 -0.55
C ASP A 71 -0.15 3.76 -1.85
N GLY A 72 1.11 4.17 -1.81
CA GLY A 72 2.06 4.01 -2.90
C GLY A 72 2.79 2.67 -2.84
N ALA A 73 3.73 2.49 -3.77
CA ALA A 73 4.46 1.23 -3.95
C ALA A 73 5.23 0.70 -2.72
N ALA A 74 5.56 1.55 -1.75
CA ALA A 74 6.31 1.17 -0.55
C ALA A 74 5.75 1.85 0.70
N THR A 75 4.43 2.03 0.76
CA THR A 75 3.75 2.57 1.94
C THR A 75 2.59 1.66 2.35
N VAL A 76 2.30 1.62 3.65
CA VAL A 76 1.15 0.93 4.22
C VAL A 76 0.51 1.86 5.24
N GLY A 77 -0.76 2.21 5.03
CA GLY A 77 -1.47 3.14 5.92
C GLY A 77 -0.83 4.54 5.95
N GLY A 78 -0.21 4.97 4.85
CA GLY A 78 0.50 6.24 4.75
C GLY A 78 1.90 6.27 5.36
N GLU A 79 2.33 5.21 6.03
CA GLU A 79 3.69 5.09 6.59
C GLU A 79 4.62 4.31 5.66
N LEU A 80 5.92 4.54 5.78
CA LEU A 80 6.94 3.89 4.97
C LEU A 80 7.05 2.39 5.31
N ALA A 81 6.96 1.53 4.30
CA ALA A 81 7.05 0.08 4.43
C ALA A 81 7.95 -0.49 3.33
N LEU A 82 9.27 -0.51 3.58
CA LEU A 82 10.28 -0.96 2.62
C LEU A 82 10.51 -2.48 2.59
N GLY A 83 9.90 -3.23 3.51
CA GLY A 83 10.12 -4.65 3.69
C GLY A 83 8.99 -5.33 4.46
N LYS A 84 9.29 -6.46 5.08
CA LYS A 84 8.33 -7.26 5.85
C LYS A 84 8.89 -7.59 7.22
N ASN A 85 8.00 -7.66 8.20
CA ASN A 85 8.32 -8.17 9.53
C ASN A 85 8.29 -9.70 9.47
N VAL A 86 9.39 -10.34 9.86
CA VAL A 86 9.53 -11.80 9.88
C VAL A 86 10.07 -12.25 11.23
N LEU A 87 9.74 -13.48 11.62
CA LEU A 87 10.29 -14.09 12.83
C LEU A 87 11.72 -14.57 12.54
N VAL A 88 12.65 -14.24 13.43
CA VAL A 88 14.08 -14.55 13.28
C VAL A 88 14.56 -15.33 14.50
N ALA A 89 15.36 -16.36 14.27
CA ALA A 89 16.10 -17.07 15.30
C ALA A 89 17.59 -16.75 15.17
N TYR A 90 18.26 -16.43 16.29
CA TYR A 90 19.69 -16.13 16.32
C TYR A 90 20.46 -17.33 16.89
N MET A 91 20.89 -18.23 16.01
CA MET A 91 21.68 -19.41 16.38
C MET A 91 22.56 -19.86 15.20
N PRO A 92 23.73 -20.47 15.44
CA PRO A 92 24.47 -21.15 14.40
C PRO A 92 23.68 -22.37 13.90
N TRP A 93 23.63 -22.60 12.59
CA TRP A 93 22.90 -23.72 11.99
C TRP A 93 23.75 -24.44 10.95
N GLU A 94 24.39 -25.54 11.35
CA GLU A 94 25.13 -26.49 10.49
C GLU A 94 26.10 -25.83 9.48
N GLY A 95 26.60 -24.63 9.79
CA GLY A 95 27.49 -23.86 8.90
C GLY A 95 26.79 -23.13 7.73
N TYR A 96 25.47 -23.28 7.55
CA TYR A 96 24.73 -22.59 6.48
C TYR A 96 24.64 -21.07 6.67
N ASN A 97 24.76 -20.58 7.90
CA ASN A 97 24.83 -19.16 8.23
C ASN A 97 26.23 -18.73 8.68
N SER A 98 27.27 -19.26 8.02
CA SER A 98 28.64 -18.84 8.27
C SER A 98 28.90 -17.43 7.72
N GLU A 99 29.72 -16.66 8.44
CA GLU A 99 30.08 -15.27 8.09
C GLU A 99 28.84 -14.39 7.88
N ASP A 100 28.57 -13.98 6.63
CA ASP A 100 27.48 -13.07 6.25
C ASP A 100 26.29 -13.80 5.61
N ALA A 101 26.29 -15.14 5.60
CA ALA A 101 25.22 -15.92 5.00
C ALA A 101 23.95 -15.91 5.88
N VAL A 102 22.80 -15.67 5.24
CA VAL A 102 21.49 -15.72 5.90
C VAL A 102 20.71 -16.92 5.38
N LEU A 103 20.33 -17.80 6.30
CA LEU A 103 19.43 -18.91 6.00
C LEU A 103 17.98 -18.41 6.02
N ILE A 104 17.22 -18.73 4.98
CA ILE A 104 15.82 -18.36 4.84
C ILE A 104 14.92 -19.58 4.83
N SER A 105 13.71 -19.44 5.39
CA SER A 105 12.68 -20.47 5.30
C SER A 105 12.07 -20.48 3.90
N GLU A 106 11.87 -21.67 3.32
CA GLU A 106 11.13 -21.85 2.06
C GLU A 106 9.72 -21.23 2.10
N ARG A 107 9.14 -21.12 3.29
CA ARG A 107 7.84 -20.47 3.50
C ARG A 107 7.80 -19.04 2.98
N LEU A 108 8.93 -18.31 3.05
CA LEU A 108 9.02 -16.94 2.53
C LEU A 108 8.81 -16.87 1.02
N VAL A 109 9.14 -17.94 0.29
CA VAL A 109 8.92 -18.08 -1.15
C VAL A 109 7.48 -18.49 -1.43
N TYR A 110 6.98 -19.54 -0.75
CA TYR A 110 5.62 -20.05 -0.99
C TYR A 110 4.51 -19.05 -0.63
N GLU A 111 4.75 -18.17 0.35
CA GLU A 111 3.79 -17.14 0.77
C GLU A 111 4.01 -15.78 0.06
N ASP A 112 4.87 -15.70 -0.96
CA ASP A 112 5.19 -14.45 -1.70
C ASP A 112 5.54 -13.26 -0.78
N ILE A 113 6.21 -13.53 0.35
CA ILE A 113 6.50 -12.51 1.36
C ILE A 113 7.48 -11.47 0.82
N TYR A 114 8.53 -11.93 0.15
CA TYR A 114 9.56 -11.09 -0.47
C TYR A 114 9.47 -11.14 -2.00
N THR A 115 8.33 -10.66 -2.52
CA THR A 115 8.08 -10.47 -3.97
C THR A 115 7.96 -8.97 -4.29
N SER A 116 8.49 -8.54 -5.45
CA SER A 116 8.56 -7.13 -5.90
C SER A 116 8.10 -6.92 -7.34
#